data_AF-B4G0V9-F1
#
_entry.id   AF-B4G0V9-F1
#
_cell.length_a   1.000
_cell.length_b   1.000
_cell.length_c   1.000
_cell.angle_alpha   90.00
_cell.angle_beta   90.00
_cell.angle_gamma   90.00
#
_symmetry.space_group_name_H-M   'P 1'
#
loop_
_entity.id
_entity.type
_entity.pdbx_description
1 polymer ?
#
loop_
_entity_poly.entity_id
_entity_poly.type
_entity_poly.pdbx_seq_one_letter_code
_entity_poly.pdbx_strand_id
1 'polypeptide(L)'
;MASGAVPPQRVALLALAAALSVVSFPHLSLLASSHPLPQEAAAAAAGAAAGGEASEPHGTAADGAAVARRACTYTVQIKTSCASPRSSADAVSLAFGDAYRNEVYAATVTPRRGFERCATDTFRVAGPCGYGVCYLYLRRSGRAAGWTPEWVRVYEPASGAPSTFYYGDPLPDGVWYGFDRCVKAGAGASAEHGAAARTL
;
A
#
# COMPACT_ATOMS: atom_id res chain seq x y z
N MET A 1 43.32 55.65 -29.19
CA MET A 1 42.02 54.94 -29.19
C MET A 1 42.29 53.49 -28.78
N ALA A 2 41.50 52.98 -27.84
CA ALA A 2 41.93 51.99 -26.84
C ALA A 2 42.28 50.60 -27.38
N SER A 3 43.47 50.11 -27.01
CA SER A 3 43.85 48.70 -27.02
C SER A 3 43.48 48.07 -25.67
N GLY A 4 42.79 46.94 -25.68
CA GLY A 4 42.52 46.13 -24.50
C GLY A 4 42.89 44.67 -24.79
N ALA A 5 43.98 44.22 -24.17
CA ALA A 5 44.49 42.86 -24.23
C ALA A 5 43.99 42.07 -23.01
N VAL A 6 43.51 40.84 -23.20
CA VAL A 6 43.51 39.79 -22.15
C VAL A 6 43.75 38.43 -22.85
N PRO A 7 44.82 37.68 -22.50
CA PRO A 7 45.11 36.37 -23.07
C PRO A 7 44.37 35.23 -22.34
N PRO A 8 44.24 34.04 -22.96
CA PRO A 8 43.56 32.90 -22.36
C PRO A 8 44.47 32.17 -21.35
N GLN A 9 44.00 32.01 -20.12
CA GLN A 9 44.63 31.15 -19.13
C GLN A 9 44.24 29.69 -19.34
N ARG A 10 45.27 28.85 -19.42
CA ARG A 10 45.20 27.38 -19.45
C ARG A 10 44.75 26.87 -18.08
N VAL A 11 43.67 26.10 -18.02
CA VAL A 11 43.36 25.26 -16.86
C VAL A 11 43.77 23.84 -17.20
N ALA A 12 44.81 23.37 -16.51
CA ALA A 12 45.38 22.04 -16.63
C ALA A 12 44.60 21.02 -15.79
N LEU A 13 44.38 19.85 -16.40
CA LEU A 13 44.31 18.50 -15.83
C LEU A 13 44.04 18.36 -14.32
N LEU A 14 42.87 17.79 -14.00
CA LEU A 14 42.70 16.89 -12.85
C LEU A 14 41.87 15.70 -13.31
N ALA A 15 42.57 14.63 -13.69
CA ALA A 15 42.00 13.29 -13.78
C ALA A 15 41.89 12.74 -12.35
N LEU A 16 40.68 12.65 -11.80
CA LEU A 16 40.41 11.84 -10.61
C LEU A 16 39.86 10.49 -11.06
N ALA A 17 40.73 9.48 -11.03
CA ALA A 17 40.33 8.09 -10.93
C ALA A 17 39.90 7.82 -9.48
N ALA A 18 38.60 7.74 -9.23
CA ALA A 18 38.08 7.26 -7.96
C ALA A 18 38.03 5.73 -8.01
N ALA A 19 38.88 5.11 -7.19
CA ALA A 19 39.04 3.68 -7.04
C ALA A 19 37.73 2.99 -6.63
N LEU A 20 37.44 1.89 -7.33
CA LEU A 20 36.46 0.88 -6.99
C LEU A 20 36.69 0.37 -5.57
N SER A 21 35.88 0.84 -4.62
CA SER A 21 35.68 0.16 -3.35
C SER A 21 34.52 -0.79 -3.52
N VAL A 22 34.82 -2.02 -3.94
CA VAL A 22 33.89 -3.14 -3.87
C VAL A 22 33.76 -3.48 -2.39
N VAL A 23 32.90 -2.74 -1.69
CA VAL A 23 32.47 -3.14 -0.35
C VAL A 23 31.57 -4.34 -0.58
N SER A 24 32.12 -5.54 -0.36
CA SER A 24 31.33 -6.75 -0.21
C SER A 24 30.36 -6.53 0.93
N PHE A 25 29.13 -6.15 0.57
CA PHE A 25 28.01 -6.16 1.50
C PHE A 25 27.79 -7.62 1.90
N PRO A 26 27.96 -7.99 3.18
CA PRO A 26 27.55 -9.30 3.64
C PRO A 26 26.04 -9.35 3.40
N HIS A 27 25.60 -10.40 2.72
CA HIS A 27 24.22 -10.69 2.37
C HIS A 27 23.23 -10.08 3.36
N LEU A 28 22.65 -8.93 3.03
CA LEU A 28 21.43 -8.50 3.67
C LEU A 28 20.40 -9.50 3.17
N SER A 29 20.12 -10.51 3.99
CA SER A 29 18.98 -11.37 3.85
C SER A 29 17.76 -10.46 3.89
N LEU A 30 17.36 -9.99 2.70
CA LEU A 30 16.03 -9.46 2.47
C LEU A 30 15.08 -10.60 2.86
N LEU A 31 14.57 -10.52 4.09
CA LEU A 31 13.34 -11.18 4.47
C LEU A 31 12.29 -10.61 3.52
N ALA A 32 12.16 -11.27 2.35
CA ALA A 32 11.08 -11.02 1.42
C ALA A 32 9.80 -11.13 2.24
N SER A 33 9.10 -10.01 2.37
CA SER A 33 7.79 -10.01 2.99
C SER A 33 6.95 -11.02 2.23
N SER A 34 6.60 -12.13 2.88
CA SER A 34 5.91 -13.26 2.27
C SER A 34 4.45 -12.96 1.95
N HIS A 35 4.02 -11.70 2.13
CA HIS A 35 2.71 -11.25 1.68
C HIS A 35 2.82 -10.80 0.22
N PRO A 36 2.17 -11.51 -0.72
CA PRO A 36 2.11 -11.06 -2.10
C PRO A 36 1.54 -9.64 -2.11
N LEU A 37 2.19 -8.74 -2.86
CA LEU A 37 1.64 -7.41 -3.09
C LEU A 37 0.20 -7.52 -3.61
N PRO A 38 -0.68 -6.55 -3.30
CA PRO A 38 -2.07 -6.58 -3.73
C PRO A 38 -2.17 -6.95 -5.20
N GLN A 39 -2.80 -8.08 -5.49
CA GLN A 39 -2.87 -8.61 -6.85
C GLN A 39 -3.92 -7.79 -7.59
N GLU A 40 -3.50 -6.77 -8.35
CA GLU A 40 -4.38 -5.90 -9.16
C GLU A 40 -5.31 -6.69 -10.11
N ALA A 41 -5.07 -7.99 -10.31
CA ALA A 41 -5.72 -8.83 -11.32
C ALA A 41 -7.05 -9.53 -10.93
N ALA A 42 -7.48 -9.55 -9.65
CA ALA A 42 -8.64 -10.39 -9.27
C ALA A 42 -10.01 -9.67 -9.20
N ALA A 43 -10.06 -8.33 -9.24
CA ALA A 43 -11.30 -7.57 -9.02
C ALA A 43 -12.19 -7.41 -10.27
N ALA A 44 -11.83 -7.99 -11.42
CA ALA A 44 -12.60 -7.86 -12.66
C ALA A 44 -13.81 -8.82 -12.80
N ALA A 45 -14.12 -9.67 -11.81
CA ALA A 45 -15.05 -10.79 -12.02
C ALA A 45 -16.47 -10.66 -11.43
N ALA A 46 -16.89 -9.51 -10.86
CA ALA A 46 -18.19 -9.42 -10.16
C ALA A 46 -19.27 -8.57 -10.85
N GLY A 47 -19.14 -8.23 -12.15
CA GLY A 47 -20.09 -7.36 -12.84
C GLY A 47 -20.24 -7.63 -14.33
N ALA A 48 -20.98 -8.66 -14.70
CA ALA A 48 -21.60 -8.78 -16.03
C ALA A 48 -22.72 -9.84 -16.00
N ALA A 49 -23.89 -9.46 -15.48
CA ALA A 49 -25.13 -10.17 -15.74
C ALA A 49 -25.83 -9.48 -16.92
N ALA A 50 -25.70 -10.01 -18.14
CA ALA A 50 -26.59 -9.76 -19.27
C ALA A 50 -26.24 -10.63 -20.50
N GLY A 51 -27.10 -11.62 -20.79
CA GLY A 51 -27.44 -12.10 -22.14
C GLY A 51 -26.46 -13.02 -22.88
N GLY A 52 -26.95 -14.18 -23.35
CA GLY A 52 -26.31 -14.94 -24.43
C GLY A 52 -26.48 -16.46 -24.33
N GLU A 53 -27.33 -16.99 -25.19
CA GLU A 53 -27.77 -18.38 -25.34
C GLU A 53 -26.69 -19.36 -25.85
N ALA A 54 -26.74 -20.60 -25.34
CA ALA A 54 -26.40 -21.89 -25.94
C ALA A 54 -25.09 -22.07 -26.74
N SER A 55 -24.15 -22.86 -26.19
CA SER A 55 -23.48 -24.00 -26.83
C SER A 55 -22.58 -24.75 -25.83
N GLU A 56 -22.87 -26.02 -25.55
CA GLU A 56 -21.97 -26.93 -24.80
C GLU A 56 -20.71 -27.26 -25.63
N PRO A 57 -19.58 -27.47 -24.95
CA PRO A 57 -19.02 -28.83 -24.97
C PRO A 57 -18.52 -29.32 -23.61
N HIS A 58 -18.75 -30.61 -23.38
CA HIS A 58 -18.25 -31.43 -22.28
C HIS A 58 -16.75 -31.24 -22.01
N GLY A 59 -16.43 -30.82 -20.79
CA GLY A 59 -15.09 -30.90 -20.21
C GLY A 59 -15.22 -30.93 -18.71
N THR A 60 -14.91 -32.06 -18.08
CA THR A 60 -14.83 -32.25 -16.63
C THR A 60 -13.67 -31.43 -16.07
N ALA A 61 -13.87 -30.13 -15.90
CA ALA A 61 -12.99 -29.26 -15.13
C ALA A 61 -13.51 -29.21 -13.68
N ALA A 62 -12.63 -29.47 -12.73
CA ALA A 62 -12.91 -29.57 -11.31
C ALA A 62 -13.83 -28.45 -10.81
N ASP A 63 -15.02 -28.86 -10.36
CA ASP A 63 -16.00 -28.03 -9.68
C ASP A 63 -15.47 -27.69 -8.27
N GLY A 64 -14.49 -26.80 -8.23
CA GLY A 64 -14.15 -26.06 -7.02
C GLY A 64 -15.12 -24.90 -6.91
N ALA A 65 -16.38 -25.18 -6.56
CA ALA A 65 -17.38 -24.15 -6.26
C ALA A 65 -16.80 -23.20 -5.19
N ALA A 66 -16.27 -22.06 -5.64
CA ALA A 66 -15.71 -21.05 -4.75
C ALA A 66 -16.84 -20.55 -3.87
N VAL A 67 -16.79 -20.87 -2.57
CA VAL A 67 -17.75 -20.35 -1.59
C VAL A 67 -17.66 -18.83 -1.64
N ALA A 68 -18.72 -18.18 -2.13
CA ALA A 68 -18.79 -16.73 -2.23
C ALA A 68 -18.64 -16.13 -0.83
N ARG A 69 -17.60 -15.30 -0.63
CA ARG A 69 -17.40 -14.58 0.63
C ARG A 69 -18.52 -13.55 0.80
N ARG A 70 -19.04 -13.42 2.02
CA ARG A 70 -20.03 -12.39 2.36
C ARG A 70 -19.48 -11.00 2.00
N ALA A 71 -20.28 -10.16 1.35
CA ALA A 71 -19.88 -8.80 1.01
C ALA A 71 -20.15 -7.82 2.16
N CYS A 72 -19.22 -6.88 2.35
CA CYS A 72 -19.27 -5.79 3.32
C CYS A 72 -18.87 -4.46 2.66
N THR A 73 -19.39 -3.35 3.18
CA THR A 73 -19.02 -1.99 2.76
C THR A 73 -18.32 -1.27 3.89
N TYR A 74 -17.03 -1.03 3.72
CA TYR A 74 -16.19 -0.32 4.69
C TYR A 74 -16.29 1.18 4.49
N THR A 75 -16.12 1.94 5.57
CA THR A 75 -15.86 3.38 5.48
C THR A 75 -14.37 3.61 5.67
N VAL A 76 -13.72 4.25 4.72
CA VAL A 76 -12.30 4.58 4.77
C VAL A 76 -12.14 6.09 4.86
N GLN A 77 -11.43 6.56 5.88
CA GLN A 77 -11.05 7.96 5.99
C GLN A 77 -9.56 8.12 5.76
N ILE A 78 -9.17 9.07 4.91
CA ILE A 78 -7.78 9.41 4.64
C ILE A 78 -7.59 10.87 5.05
N LYS A 79 -6.74 11.11 6.05
CA LYS A 79 -6.33 12.47 6.41
C LYS A 79 -5.05 12.81 5.68
N THR A 80 -5.07 13.92 4.95
CA THR A 80 -3.89 14.48 4.31
C THR A 80 -3.10 15.31 5.33
N SER A 81 -1.80 15.07 5.43
CA SER A 81 -0.91 15.83 6.32
C SER A 81 -0.91 17.32 5.98
N CYS A 82 -0.77 18.15 7.02
CA CYS A 82 -0.55 19.58 6.86
C CYS A 82 0.77 19.93 6.18
N ALA A 83 1.68 18.98 6.00
CA ALA A 83 2.92 19.16 5.23
C ALA A 83 2.72 18.98 3.70
N SER A 84 1.68 18.25 3.26
CA SER A 84 1.38 17.97 1.84
C SER A 84 1.10 19.23 1.03
N PRO A 85 1.35 19.29 -0.30
CA PRO A 85 0.93 20.40 -1.17
C PRO A 85 -0.51 20.87 -0.96
N ARG A 86 -0.83 22.11 -1.36
CA ARG A 86 -2.17 22.72 -1.14
C ARG A 86 -3.33 21.80 -1.55
N SER A 87 -3.19 21.12 -2.68
CA SER A 87 -4.04 20.00 -3.10
C SER A 87 -3.22 19.05 -3.96
N SER A 88 -3.57 17.76 -3.94
CA SER A 88 -3.08 16.75 -4.88
C SER A 88 -4.23 16.18 -5.71
N ALA A 89 -4.06 16.20 -7.03
CA ALA A 89 -4.99 15.56 -7.97
C ALA A 89 -4.58 14.13 -8.33
N ASP A 90 -3.57 13.58 -7.65
CA ASP A 90 -3.08 12.24 -7.91
C ASP A 90 -4.15 11.19 -7.56
N ALA A 91 -4.18 10.11 -8.35
CA ALA A 91 -5.00 8.95 -8.06
C ALA A 91 -4.31 8.09 -6.99
N VAL A 92 -5.11 7.51 -6.10
CA VAL A 92 -4.60 6.64 -5.04
C VAL A 92 -5.33 5.30 -5.09
N SER A 93 -4.59 4.22 -5.28
CA SER A 93 -5.11 2.86 -5.08
C SER A 93 -4.97 2.48 -3.62
N LEU A 94 -5.93 1.71 -3.12
CA LEU A 94 -6.00 1.30 -1.71
C LEU A 94 -6.22 -0.21 -1.64
N ALA A 95 -5.44 -0.88 -0.80
CA ALA A 95 -5.64 -2.29 -0.45
C ALA A 95 -5.55 -2.45 1.08
N PHE A 96 -6.47 -3.19 1.68
CA PHE A 96 -6.44 -3.50 3.11
C PHE A 96 -7.09 -4.85 3.37
N GLY A 97 -6.78 -5.48 4.51
CA GLY A 97 -7.37 -6.76 4.85
C GLY A 97 -6.95 -7.27 6.23
N ASP A 98 -7.30 -8.52 6.49
CA ASP A 98 -7.09 -9.20 7.77
C ASP A 98 -6.09 -10.37 7.65
N ALA A 99 -5.82 -11.03 8.78
CA ALA A 99 -4.92 -12.17 8.87
C ALA A 99 -5.41 -13.41 8.09
N TYR A 100 -6.65 -13.40 7.59
CA TYR A 100 -7.28 -14.49 6.85
C TYR A 100 -7.31 -14.25 5.33
N ARG A 101 -6.65 -13.18 4.85
CA ARG A 101 -6.61 -12.77 3.44
C ARG A 101 -8.00 -12.38 2.89
N ASN A 102 -8.85 -11.82 3.73
CA ASN A 102 -10.03 -11.09 3.27
C ASN A 102 -9.60 -9.70 2.80
N GLU A 103 -8.95 -9.65 1.64
CA GLU A 103 -8.48 -8.40 1.03
C GLU A 103 -9.63 -7.63 0.40
N VAL A 104 -9.63 -6.32 0.66
CA VAL A 104 -10.46 -5.32 0.01
C VAL A 104 -9.55 -4.43 -0.82
N TYR A 105 -9.91 -4.25 -2.09
CA TYR A 105 -9.14 -3.45 -3.04
C TYR A 105 -10.03 -2.38 -3.69
N ALA A 106 -9.55 -1.14 -3.70
CA ALA A 106 -10.09 -0.05 -4.49
C ALA A 106 -9.04 0.41 -5.49
N ALA A 107 -9.32 0.24 -6.77
CA ALA A 107 -8.40 0.63 -7.85
C ALA A 107 -8.03 2.12 -7.79
N THR A 108 -9.02 2.97 -7.50
CA THR A 108 -8.82 4.41 -7.33
C THR A 108 -9.78 4.96 -6.30
N VAL A 109 -9.26 5.70 -5.33
CA VAL A 109 -9.99 6.64 -4.48
C VAL A 109 -9.51 8.05 -4.77
N THR A 110 -10.44 8.92 -5.17
CA THR A 110 -10.14 10.32 -5.47
C THR A 110 -11.30 11.19 -4.97
N PRO A 111 -11.06 12.15 -4.07
CA PRO A 111 -12.08 13.07 -3.63
C PRO A 111 -12.39 14.11 -4.73
N ARG A 112 -13.59 14.71 -4.69
CA ARG A 112 -14.08 15.59 -5.76
C ARG A 112 -13.17 16.80 -6.06
N ARG A 113 -12.40 17.28 -5.09
CA ARG A 113 -11.51 18.47 -5.22
C ARG A 113 -10.02 18.11 -5.13
N GLY A 114 -9.68 16.83 -5.23
CA GLY A 114 -8.36 16.34 -4.90
C GLY A 114 -8.12 16.31 -3.39
N PHE A 115 -7.02 15.68 -2.98
CA PHE A 115 -6.66 15.57 -1.58
C PHE A 115 -6.11 16.91 -1.08
N GLU A 116 -6.95 17.67 -0.37
CA GLU A 116 -6.60 19.00 0.16
C GLU A 116 -5.70 18.90 1.40
N ARG A 117 -4.73 19.81 1.54
CA ARG A 117 -3.85 19.89 2.72
C ARG A 117 -4.66 19.97 4.02
N CYS A 118 -4.28 19.19 5.04
CA CYS A 118 -4.96 19.10 6.35
C CYS A 118 -6.41 18.56 6.31
N ALA A 119 -6.96 18.23 5.14
CA ALA A 119 -8.33 17.75 5.03
C ALA A 119 -8.44 16.24 5.31
N THR A 120 -9.66 15.80 5.64
CA THR A 120 -9.99 14.37 5.75
C THR A 120 -11.06 14.03 4.72
N ASP A 121 -10.73 13.09 3.84
CA ASP A 121 -11.62 12.58 2.81
C ASP A 121 -12.20 11.22 3.24
N THR A 122 -13.47 10.97 2.90
CA THR A 122 -14.19 9.73 3.28
C THR A 122 -14.67 8.97 2.04
N PHE A 123 -14.38 7.68 1.99
CA PHE A 123 -14.74 6.77 0.91
C PHE A 123 -15.54 5.58 1.44
N ARG A 124 -16.44 5.04 0.61
CA ARG A 124 -17.08 3.74 0.84
C ARG A 124 -16.48 2.72 -0.10
N VAL A 125 -15.93 1.64 0.44
CA VAL A 125 -15.24 0.61 -0.34
C VAL A 125 -15.89 -0.73 -0.06
N ALA A 126 -16.33 -1.42 -1.12
CA ALA A 126 -16.94 -2.74 -1.02
C ALA A 126 -15.87 -3.83 -1.14
N GLY A 127 -16.06 -4.94 -0.43
CA GLY A 127 -15.19 -6.11 -0.50
C GLY A 127 -15.72 -7.25 0.37
N PRO A 128 -14.96 -8.35 0.54
CA PRO A 128 -15.34 -9.41 1.47
C PRO A 128 -15.38 -8.86 2.90
N CYS A 129 -16.28 -9.38 3.73
CA CYS A 129 -16.25 -9.15 5.17
C CYS A 129 -14.97 -9.77 5.75
N GLY A 130 -14.22 -8.96 6.50
CA GLY A 130 -13.04 -9.37 7.23
C GLY A 130 -13.29 -9.40 8.74
N TYR A 131 -12.22 -9.71 9.47
CA TYR A 131 -12.21 -9.87 10.92
C TYR A 131 -11.02 -9.11 11.52
N GLY A 132 -11.12 -7.79 11.61
CA GLY A 132 -10.04 -6.97 12.14
C GLY A 132 -8.98 -6.67 11.09
N VAL A 133 -9.12 -5.53 10.41
CA VAL A 133 -8.14 -5.06 9.42
C VAL A 133 -6.79 -4.86 10.12
N CYS A 134 -5.77 -5.59 9.66
CA CYS A 134 -4.42 -5.58 10.25
C CYS A 134 -3.32 -5.18 9.26
N TYR A 135 -3.64 -5.03 7.96
CA TYR A 135 -2.74 -4.42 7.00
C TYR A 135 -3.46 -3.39 6.12
N LEU A 136 -2.70 -2.41 5.64
CA LEU A 136 -3.17 -1.41 4.68
C LEU A 136 -2.00 -0.90 3.84
N TYR A 137 -2.22 -0.81 2.54
CA TYR A 137 -1.30 -0.27 1.55
C TYR A 137 -1.99 0.79 0.68
N LEU A 138 -1.25 1.84 0.36
CA LEU A 138 -1.62 2.88 -0.58
C LEU A 138 -0.63 2.88 -1.75
N ARG A 139 -1.11 3.17 -2.95
CA ARG A 139 -0.27 3.41 -4.12
C ARG A 139 -0.70 4.71 -4.78
N ARG A 140 0.18 5.71 -4.76
CA ARG A 140 -0.05 6.98 -5.47
C ARG A 140 0.30 6.80 -6.94
N SER A 141 -0.51 7.36 -7.82
CA SER A 141 -0.22 7.49 -9.24
C SER A 141 -0.51 8.92 -9.68
N GLY A 142 0.54 9.63 -10.04
CA GLY A 142 0.41 11.00 -10.52
C GLY A 142 1.72 11.78 -10.51
N ARG A 143 1.70 12.89 -11.25
CA ARG A 143 2.92 13.67 -11.53
C ARG A 143 3.34 14.58 -10.37
N ALA A 144 2.44 14.87 -9.43
CA ALA A 144 2.74 15.79 -8.34
C ALA A 144 3.45 15.08 -7.19
N ALA A 145 4.70 15.45 -6.92
CA ALA A 145 5.39 14.94 -5.75
C ALA A 145 4.84 15.56 -4.44
N GLY A 146 5.02 14.86 -3.33
CA GLY A 146 4.85 15.44 -1.99
C GLY A 146 3.52 15.17 -1.30
N TRP A 147 2.55 14.51 -1.94
CA TRP A 147 1.33 14.12 -1.23
C TRP A 147 1.65 13.12 -0.11
N THR A 148 1.32 13.52 1.12
CA THR A 148 1.66 12.84 2.37
C THR A 148 0.38 12.57 3.14
N PRO A 149 -0.09 11.32 3.21
CA PRO A 149 -1.12 10.96 4.17
C PRO A 149 -0.57 11.11 5.60
N GLU A 150 -1.41 11.57 6.53
CA GLU A 150 -1.11 11.57 7.96
C GLU A 150 -1.59 10.26 8.60
N TRP A 151 -2.81 9.85 8.27
CA TRP A 151 -3.34 8.55 8.68
C TRP A 151 -4.44 8.08 7.73
N VAL A 152 -4.68 6.78 7.77
CA VAL A 152 -5.85 6.12 7.18
C VAL A 152 -6.59 5.35 8.27
N ARG A 153 -7.90 5.54 8.34
CA ARG A 153 -8.80 4.81 9.24
C ARG A 153 -9.76 3.96 8.44
N VAL A 154 -9.86 2.67 8.78
CA VAL A 154 -10.82 1.75 8.19
C VAL A 154 -11.85 1.37 9.24
N TYR A 155 -13.11 1.69 8.96
CA TYR A 155 -14.25 1.33 9.79
C TYR A 155 -14.96 0.13 9.16
N GLU A 156 -14.92 -0.99 9.88
CA GLU A 156 -15.65 -2.21 9.53
C GLU A 156 -17.13 -2.07 9.96
N PRO A 157 -18.10 -2.60 9.20
CA PRO A 157 -19.53 -2.45 9.51
C PRO A 157 -19.93 -2.92 10.91
N ALA A 158 -19.24 -3.91 11.46
CA ALA A 158 -19.54 -4.53 12.74
C ALA A 158 -18.62 -4.06 13.89
N SER A 159 -17.70 -3.13 13.64
CA SER A 159 -16.74 -2.64 14.64
C SER A 159 -17.09 -1.22 15.10
N GLY A 160 -17.03 -0.99 16.42
CA GLY A 160 -17.16 0.35 17.00
C GLY A 160 -15.91 1.21 16.88
N ALA A 161 -14.74 0.59 16.66
CA ALA A 161 -13.45 1.28 16.57
C ALA A 161 -12.77 1.02 15.21
N PRO A 162 -12.14 2.03 14.59
CA PRO A 162 -11.45 1.85 13.32
C PRO A 162 -10.05 1.25 13.50
N SER A 163 -9.62 0.46 12.52
CA SER A 163 -8.20 0.17 12.34
C SER A 163 -7.49 1.39 11.80
N THR A 164 -6.51 1.92 12.55
CA THR A 164 -5.78 3.15 12.20
C THR A 164 -4.34 2.87 11.77
N PHE A 165 -3.98 3.37 10.60
CA PHE A 165 -2.65 3.28 10.01
C PHE A 165 -2.07 4.68 9.89
N TYR A 166 -0.97 4.95 10.60
CA TYR A 166 -0.31 6.25 10.61
C TYR A 166 0.76 6.29 9.54
N TYR A 167 0.73 7.34 8.75
CA TYR A 167 1.73 7.68 7.75
C TYR A 167 2.49 8.93 8.23
N GLY A 168 3.40 9.45 7.42
CA GLY A 168 4.20 10.61 7.80
C GLY A 168 5.12 11.10 6.69
N ASP A 169 5.48 10.21 5.77
CA ASP A 169 6.32 10.52 4.62
C ASP A 169 5.49 10.63 3.32
N PRO A 170 5.92 11.47 2.35
CA PRO A 170 5.30 11.51 1.03
C PRO A 170 5.30 10.15 0.35
N LEU A 171 4.18 9.78 -0.28
CA LEU A 171 4.13 8.49 -0.98
C LEU A 171 4.97 8.53 -2.27
N PRO A 172 5.85 7.54 -2.50
CA PRO A 172 6.49 7.36 -3.80
C PRO A 172 5.45 7.13 -4.90
N ASP A 173 5.78 7.56 -6.12
CA ASP A 173 4.90 7.30 -7.28
C ASP A 173 4.99 5.83 -7.70
N GLY A 174 3.85 5.20 -7.97
CA GLY A 174 3.77 3.86 -8.53
C GLY A 174 4.14 2.71 -7.59
N VAL A 175 4.50 2.99 -6.33
CA VAL A 175 4.92 1.98 -5.34
C VAL A 175 3.84 1.81 -4.26
N TRP A 176 3.54 0.56 -3.92
CA TRP A 176 2.70 0.23 -2.77
C TRP A 176 3.45 0.51 -1.46
N TYR A 177 2.91 1.39 -0.63
CA TYR A 177 3.48 1.80 0.65
C TYR A 177 2.44 1.65 1.78
N GLY A 178 2.84 1.05 2.88
CA GLY A 178 1.91 0.76 3.97
C GLY A 178 2.50 -0.12 5.05
N PHE A 179 1.61 -0.73 5.82
CA PHE A 179 1.97 -1.48 7.01
C PHE A 179 1.18 -2.77 7.08
N ASP A 180 1.85 -3.82 7.51
CA ASP A 180 1.26 -5.10 7.83
C ASP A 180 1.60 -5.43 9.28
N ARG A 181 0.54 -5.45 10.10
CA ARG A 181 0.57 -5.71 11.54
C ARG A 181 -0.18 -7.00 11.87
N CYS A 182 -0.46 -7.84 10.87
CA CYS A 182 -1.12 -9.10 11.10
C CYS A 182 -0.21 -9.99 11.92
N VAL A 183 -0.71 -10.49 13.06
CA VAL A 183 -0.01 -11.50 13.83
C VAL A 183 0.14 -12.74 12.96
N LYS A 184 1.39 -13.08 12.63
CA LYS A 184 1.69 -14.38 12.03
C LYS A 184 1.25 -15.44 13.03
N ALA A 185 0.37 -16.34 12.61
CA ALA A 185 0.04 -17.53 13.39
C ALA A 185 1.36 -18.27 13.70
N GLY A 186 1.90 -18.10 14.92
CA GLY A 186 3.18 -18.71 15.33
C GLY A 186 4.11 -17.86 16.19
N ALA A 187 3.93 -16.53 16.32
CA ALA A 187 4.88 -15.70 17.09
C ALA A 187 4.52 -15.47 18.58
N GLY A 188 3.29 -15.78 19.01
CA GLY A 188 2.78 -15.43 20.35
C GLY A 188 2.70 -16.56 21.38
N ALA A 189 2.92 -17.83 21.00
CA ALA A 189 2.69 -18.96 21.91
C ALA A 189 3.88 -19.31 22.82
N SER A 190 5.09 -18.80 22.55
CA SER A 190 6.30 -19.22 23.27
C SER A 190 6.78 -18.29 24.38
N ALA A 191 6.05 -17.20 24.70
CA ALA A 191 6.52 -16.21 25.65
C ALA A 191 5.85 -16.23 27.04
N GLU A 192 4.81 -17.03 27.28
CA GLU A 192 3.99 -16.89 28.53
C GLU A 192 3.80 -18.14 29.39
N HIS A 193 4.47 -19.27 29.11
CA HIS A 193 4.35 -20.50 29.93
C HIS A 193 5.55 -20.77 30.87
N GLY A 194 6.19 -19.72 31.39
CA GLY A 194 7.44 -19.83 32.15
C GLY A 194 7.48 -19.08 33.49
N ALA A 195 6.37 -18.97 34.24
CA ALA A 195 6.43 -18.41 35.60
C ALA A 195 5.22 -18.81 36.47
N ALA A 196 5.03 -20.10 36.75
CA ALA A 196 4.16 -20.54 37.85
C ALA A 196 4.57 -21.93 38.36
N ALA A 197 5.51 -21.97 39.29
CA ALA A 197 5.66 -23.06 40.24
C ALA A 197 6.12 -22.48 41.57
N ARG A 198 5.13 -22.09 42.40
CA ARG A 198 5.29 -22.07 43.85
C ARG A 198 4.86 -23.45 44.34
N THR A 199 5.72 -24.11 45.09
CA THR A 199 5.37 -25.33 45.83
C THR A 199 5.89 -25.16 47.24
N LEU A 200 4.92 -25.15 48.17
CA LEU A 200 5.00 -25.25 49.64
C LEU A 200 5.85 -24.22 50.39
#